data_AF-A0A973HAA5-F1
#
_entry.id   AF-A0A973HAA5-F1
#
_cell.length_a   1.000
_cell.length_b   1.000
_cell.length_c   1.000
_cell.angle_alpha   90.00
_cell.angle_beta   90.00
_cell.angle_gamma   90.00
#
_symmetry.space_group_name_H-M   'P 1'
#
loop_
_entity.id
_entity.type
_entity.pdbx_description
1 polymer ?
#
loop_
_entity_poly.entity_id
_entity_poly.type
_entity_poly.pdbx_seq_one_letter_code
_entity_poly.pdbx_strand_id
1 'polypeptide(L)'
;ITAADLMLQLATAKKQDRLESYIKRSVMAPKLLVIDEIGYLPFGREEANLFFNVIAKRYEHGSVIVTSNLPFSQWSTAFADDQTLTAALLDRLLHHAHIVQIAGNSYRLRGKKAAGIVPVTNQQNNE
;
A
#
# COMPACT_ATOMS: atom_id res chain seq x y z
N ILE A 1 2.27 5.93 7.42
CA ILE A 1 1.10 5.24 8.04
C ILE A 1 0.92 3.92 7.30
N THR A 2 0.59 2.82 7.98
CA THR A 2 0.29 1.57 7.26
C THR A 2 -1.01 1.75 6.46
N ALA A 3 -1.17 1.02 5.37
CA ALA A 3 -2.37 1.07 4.56
C ALA A 3 -3.60 0.60 5.38
N ALA A 4 -3.42 -0.43 6.21
CA ALA A 4 -4.46 -0.93 7.12
C ALA A 4 -4.91 0.13 8.15
N ASP A 5 -3.97 0.81 8.81
CA ASP A 5 -4.31 1.87 9.78
C ASP A 5 -5.00 3.04 9.10
N LEU A 6 -4.55 3.42 7.90
CA LEU A 6 -5.19 4.48 7.12
C LEU A 6 -6.65 4.10 6.79
N MET A 7 -6.91 2.85 6.42
CA MET A 7 -8.27 2.38 6.13
C MET A 7 -9.16 2.40 7.37
N LEU A 8 -8.64 1.92 8.50
CA LEU A 8 -9.36 1.97 9.77
C LEU A 8 -9.73 3.40 10.17
N GLN A 9 -8.79 4.34 10.02
CA GLN A 9 -9.01 5.75 10.34
C GLN A 9 -10.01 6.41 9.39
N LEU A 10 -9.95 6.12 8.08
CA LEU A 10 -10.93 6.62 7.11
C LEU A 10 -12.33 6.06 7.36
N ALA A 11 -12.45 4.75 7.62
CA ALA A 11 -13.72 4.10 7.89
C ALA A 11 -14.36 4.65 9.18
N THR A 12 -13.55 4.86 10.22
CA THR A 12 -14.00 5.48 11.47
C THR A 12 -14.41 6.93 11.26
N ALA A 13 -13.63 7.72 10.52
CA ALA A 13 -13.97 9.10 10.19
C ALA A 13 -15.28 9.18 9.37
N LYS A 14 -15.51 8.24 8.44
CA LYS A 14 -16.76 8.14 7.68
C LYS A 14 -17.95 7.82 8.58
N LYS A 15 -17.84 6.83 9.47
CA LYS A 15 -18.90 6.49 10.44
C LYS A 15 -19.25 7.64 11.38
N GLN A 16 -18.30 8.53 11.64
CA GLN A 16 -18.48 9.70 12.50
C GLN A 16 -18.87 10.98 11.75
N ASP A 17 -19.12 10.90 10.44
CA ASP A 17 -19.41 12.04 9.55
C ASP A 17 -18.30 13.12 9.56
N ARG A 18 -17.05 12.68 9.69
CA ARG A 18 -15.84 13.52 9.75
C ARG A 18 -14.86 13.22 8.63
N LEU A 19 -15.29 12.48 7.60
CA LEU A 19 -14.42 12.02 6.52
C LEU A 19 -13.75 13.18 5.79
N GLU A 20 -14.49 14.23 5.42
CA GLU A 20 -13.92 15.38 4.71
C GLU A 20 -12.85 16.10 5.53
N SER A 21 -13.14 16.32 6.82
CA SER A 21 -12.21 16.90 7.78
C SER A 21 -10.93 16.07 7.91
N TYR A 22 -11.08 14.74 7.96
CA TYR A 22 -9.95 13.83 8.02
C TYR A 22 -9.13 13.86 6.73
N ILE A 23 -9.76 13.79 5.56
CA ILE A 23 -9.10 13.91 4.27
C ILE A 23 -8.33 15.22 4.18
N LYS A 24 -8.94 16.35 4.54
CA LYS A 24 -8.27 17.65 4.47
C LYS A 24 -7.00 17.70 5.33
N ARG A 25 -7.08 17.23 6.58
CA ARG A 25 -5.97 17.33 7.54
C ARG A 25 -4.92 16.23 7.39
N SER A 26 -5.33 14.98 7.26
CA SER A 26 -4.42 13.83 7.29
C SER A 26 -3.98 13.40 5.89
N VAL A 27 -4.83 13.61 4.88
CA VAL A 27 -4.55 13.19 3.50
C VAL A 27 -4.00 14.33 2.67
N MET A 28 -4.59 15.54 2.69
CA MET A 28 -4.22 16.62 1.78
C MET A 28 -3.20 17.61 2.36
N ALA A 29 -3.23 17.88 3.67
CA ALA A 29 -2.30 18.83 4.26
C ALA A 29 -0.81 18.42 4.16
N PRO A 30 -0.42 17.13 4.26
CA PRO A 30 0.96 16.74 4.09
C PRO A 30 1.44 16.91 2.65
N LYS A 31 2.62 17.54 2.47
CA LYS A 31 3.29 17.64 1.15
C LYS A 31 3.64 16.26 0.59
N LEU A 32 4.04 15.33 1.46
CA LEU A 32 4.32 13.94 1.14
C LEU A 32 3.50 13.03 2.06
N LEU A 33 2.73 12.12 1.46
CA LEU A 33 2.03 11.07 2.18
C LEU A 33 2.72 9.73 1.91
N VAL A 34 3.14 9.03 2.98
CA VAL A 34 3.74 7.70 2.88
C VAL A 34 2.75 6.66 3.39
N ILE A 35 2.35 5.77 2.49
CA ILE A 35 1.44 4.65 2.72
C ILE A 35 2.25 3.37 2.65
N ASP A 36 2.38 2.68 3.78
CA ASP A 36 3.24 1.51 3.92
C ASP A 36 2.40 0.21 3.87
N GLU A 37 3.00 -0.88 3.41
CA GLU A 37 2.47 -2.25 3.51
C GLU A 37 1.13 -2.50 2.77
N ILE A 38 0.96 -1.97 1.56
CA ILE A 38 -0.18 -2.36 0.72
C ILE A 38 -0.09 -3.83 0.36
N GLY A 39 -1.22 -4.53 0.50
CA GLY A 39 -1.35 -5.94 0.11
C GLY A 39 -1.13 -6.94 1.24
N TYR A 40 -0.88 -6.49 2.47
CA TYR A 40 -0.75 -7.38 3.61
C TYR A 40 -2.11 -7.91 4.11
N LEU A 41 -3.13 -7.06 4.15
CA LEU A 41 -4.51 -7.43 4.48
C LEU A 41 -5.44 -7.04 3.32
N PRO A 42 -6.36 -7.93 2.90
CA PRO A 42 -7.34 -7.58 1.88
C PRO A 42 -8.33 -6.55 2.44
N PHE A 43 -8.56 -5.50 1.66
CA PHE A 43 -9.55 -4.48 1.99
C PHE A 43 -10.94 -4.94 1.57
N GLY A 44 -11.94 -4.62 2.40
CA GLY A 44 -13.33 -4.69 1.98
C GLY A 44 -13.62 -3.65 0.91
N ARG A 45 -14.79 -3.78 0.26
CA ARG A 45 -15.18 -2.87 -0.83
C ARG A 45 -15.29 -1.42 -0.36
N GLU A 46 -15.72 -1.18 0.87
CA GLU A 46 -15.82 0.18 1.40
C GLU A 46 -14.44 0.81 1.61
N GLU A 47 -13.52 0.06 2.21
CA GLU A 47 -12.13 0.46 2.42
C GLU A 47 -11.40 0.68 1.10
N ALA A 48 -11.59 -0.20 0.12
CA ALA A 48 -11.02 -0.04 -1.22
C ALA A 48 -11.50 1.26 -1.89
N ASN A 49 -12.79 1.60 -1.77
CA ASN A 49 -13.33 2.88 -2.26
C ASN A 49 -12.76 4.09 -1.51
N LEU A 50 -12.57 3.99 -0.20
CA LEU A 50 -11.92 5.03 0.60
C LEU A 50 -10.47 5.23 0.18
N PHE A 51 -9.73 4.15 -0.06
CA PHE A 51 -8.36 4.20 -0.57
C PHE A 51 -8.31 4.86 -1.95
N PHE A 52 -9.21 4.48 -2.85
CA PHE A 52 -9.32 5.10 -4.17
C PHE A 52 -9.56 6.62 -4.06
N ASN A 53 -10.44 7.06 -3.16
CA ASN A 53 -10.69 8.48 -2.92
C ASN A 53 -9.43 9.22 -2.43
N VAL A 54 -8.63 8.60 -1.56
CA VAL A 54 -7.34 9.16 -1.13
C VAL A 54 -6.40 9.37 -2.32
N ILE A 55 -6.21 8.35 -3.15
CA ILE A 55 -5.33 8.44 -4.32
C ILE A 55 -5.88 9.45 -5.34
N ALA A 56 -7.17 9.41 -5.64
CA ALA A 56 -7.80 10.33 -6.58
C ALA A 56 -7.67 11.79 -6.16
N LYS A 57 -7.75 12.10 -4.85
CA LYS A 57 -7.55 13.47 -4.35
C LYS A 57 -6.10 13.93 -4.38
N ARG A 58 -5.14 13.01 -4.24
CA ARG A 58 -3.71 13.34 -4.28
C ARG A 58 -3.13 13.32 -5.69
N TYR A 59 -3.76 12.62 -6.63
CA TYR A 59 -3.41 12.61 -8.03
C TYR A 59 -3.27 14.05 -8.55
N GLU A 60 -2.09 14.39 -9.09
CA GLU A 60 -1.71 15.75 -9.56
C GLU A 60 -1.74 16.88 -8.50
N HIS A 61 -2.03 16.59 -7.23
CA HIS A 61 -2.16 17.59 -6.16
C HIS A 61 -1.16 17.41 -5.02
N GLY A 62 -0.54 16.22 -4.86
CA GLY A 62 0.47 15.99 -3.84
C GLY A 62 1.19 14.65 -3.96
N SER A 63 2.45 14.59 -3.55
CA SER A 63 3.29 13.40 -3.71
C SER A 63 2.89 12.25 -2.79
N VAL A 64 2.88 11.02 -3.30
CA VAL A 64 2.60 9.82 -2.52
C VAL A 64 3.76 8.85 -2.68
N ILE A 65 4.22 8.26 -1.56
CA ILE A 65 5.06 7.07 -1.59
C ILE A 65 4.19 5.91 -1.11
N VAL A 66 4.25 4.83 -1.87
CA VAL A 66 3.58 3.57 -1.55
C VAL A 66 4.63 2.48 -1.45
N THR A 67 4.50 1.61 -0.45
CA THR A 67 5.24 0.34 -0.41
C THR A 67 4.26 -0.83 -0.51
N SER A 68 4.70 -1.89 -1.18
CA SER A 68 3.95 -3.14 -1.28
C SER A 68 4.92 -4.30 -1.43
N ASN A 69 4.54 -5.44 -0.85
CA ASN A 69 5.20 -6.73 -1.09
C ASN A 69 4.53 -7.52 -2.22
N LEU A 70 3.43 -7.01 -2.79
CA LEU A 70 2.72 -7.65 -3.90
C LEU A 70 3.11 -7.01 -5.23
N PRO A 71 3.30 -7.81 -6.30
CA PRO A 71 3.38 -7.27 -7.65
C PRO A 71 2.03 -6.64 -8.03
N PHE A 72 2.04 -5.64 -8.93
CA PHE A 72 0.82 -4.93 -9.35
C PHE A 72 -0.27 -5.85 -9.91
N SER A 73 0.10 -6.97 -10.54
CA SER A 73 -0.84 -7.98 -11.04
C SER A 73 -1.67 -8.64 -9.95
N GLN A 74 -1.22 -8.60 -8.69
CA GLN A 74 -1.91 -9.16 -7.53
C GLN A 74 -2.64 -8.09 -6.72
N TRP A 75 -2.60 -6.82 -7.10
CA TRP A 75 -3.26 -5.78 -6.31
C TRP A 75 -4.77 -5.95 -6.24
N SER A 76 -5.41 -6.58 -7.22
CA SER A 76 -6.86 -6.81 -7.16
C SER A 76 -7.28 -7.60 -5.92
N THR A 77 -6.47 -8.55 -5.45
CA THR A 77 -6.76 -9.32 -4.24
C THR A 77 -6.69 -8.47 -2.97
N ALA A 78 -5.92 -7.38 -3.00
CA ALA A 78 -5.87 -6.41 -1.91
C ALA A 78 -7.07 -5.44 -1.93
N PHE A 79 -7.67 -5.20 -3.09
CA PHE A 79 -8.76 -4.23 -3.28
C PHE A 79 -10.10 -4.92 -3.60
N ALA A 80 -10.54 -5.81 -2.70
CA ALA A 80 -11.85 -6.47 -2.75
C ALA A 80 -12.13 -7.29 -4.03
N ASP A 81 -11.09 -7.85 -4.64
CA ASP A 81 -11.13 -8.58 -5.92
C ASP A 81 -11.74 -7.75 -7.07
N ASP A 82 -11.74 -6.42 -6.95
CA ASP A 82 -12.29 -5.50 -7.93
C ASP A 82 -11.21 -5.07 -8.92
N GLN A 83 -11.15 -5.76 -10.05
CA GLN A 83 -10.19 -5.48 -11.11
C GLN A 83 -10.37 -4.07 -11.71
N THR A 84 -11.61 -3.61 -11.84
CA THR A 84 -11.91 -2.30 -12.44
C THR A 84 -11.44 -1.16 -11.54
N LEU A 85 -11.77 -1.25 -10.24
CA LEU A 85 -11.31 -0.27 -9.25
C LEU A 85 -9.78 -0.28 -9.14
N THR A 86 -9.17 -1.47 -9.13
CA THR A 86 -7.71 -1.62 -9.05
C THR A 86 -7.02 -1.04 -10.28
N ALA A 87 -7.54 -1.29 -11.48
CA ALA A 87 -7.00 -0.72 -12.71
C ALA A 87 -7.06 0.81 -12.68
N ALA A 88 -8.20 1.39 -12.28
CA ALA A 88 -8.37 2.84 -12.16
C ALA A 88 -7.46 3.47 -11.08
N LEU A 89 -7.18 2.72 -10.01
CA LEU A 89 -6.24 3.12 -8.95
C LEU A 89 -4.80 3.13 -9.47
N LEU A 90 -4.39 2.03 -10.12
CA LEU A 90 -3.05 1.87 -10.67
C LEU A 90 -2.77 2.89 -11.77
N ASP A 91 -3.74 3.17 -12.65
CA ASP A 91 -3.64 4.20 -13.68
C ASP A 91 -3.23 5.56 -13.10
N ARG A 92 -3.91 6.00 -12.03
CA ARG A 92 -3.60 7.26 -11.33
C ARG A 92 -2.26 7.21 -10.59
N LEU A 93 -1.95 6.11 -9.91
CA LEU A 93 -0.70 5.97 -9.18
C LEU A 93 0.50 5.96 -10.11
N LEU A 94 0.41 5.28 -11.26
CA LEU A 94 1.54 4.99 -12.13
C LEU A 94 1.77 6.04 -13.21
N HIS A 95 0.79 6.91 -13.51
CA HIS A 95 0.93 7.95 -14.53
C HIS A 95 2.10 8.92 -14.25
N HIS A 96 2.33 9.30 -12.99
CA HIS A 96 3.44 10.16 -12.58
C HIS A 96 4.26 9.53 -11.46
N ALA A 97 4.72 8.29 -11.67
CA ALA A 97 5.50 7.54 -10.69
C ALA A 97 6.92 7.19 -11.14
N HIS A 98 7.78 7.04 -10.14
CA HIS A 98 9.03 6.31 -10.25
C HIS A 98 8.87 4.96 -9.52
N ILE A 99 9.03 3.87 -10.25
CA ILE A 99 8.90 2.52 -9.70
C ILE A 99 10.29 2.04 -9.30
N VAL A 100 10.45 1.73 -8.01
CA VAL A 100 11.69 1.15 -7.47
C VAL A 100 11.42 -0.29 -7.09
N GLN A 101 11.87 -1.22 -7.93
CA GLN A 101 11.79 -2.64 -7.63
C GLN A 101 12.92 -3.03 -6.68
N ILE A 102 12.56 -3.52 -5.49
CA ILE A 102 13.51 -3.97 -4.48
C ILE A 102 13.55 -5.50 -4.51
N ALA A 103 14.72 -6.05 -4.79
CA ALA A 103 14.98 -7.48 -4.76
C ALA A 103 16.13 -7.81 -3.81
N GLY A 104 16.10 -8.99 -3.21
CA GLY A 104 17.16 -9.49 -2.35
C GLY A 104 16.66 -10.15 -1.07
N ASN A 105 17.62 -10.64 -0.29
CA ASN A 105 17.34 -11.31 0.97
C ASN A 105 16.81 -10.33 2.02
N SER A 106 15.87 -10.81 2.85
CA SER A 106 15.34 -10.02 3.97
C SER A 106 16.46 -9.54 4.90
N TYR A 107 16.56 -8.22 5.06
CA TYR A 107 17.52 -7.61 5.97
C TYR A 107 17.31 -8.08 7.42
N ARG A 108 16.05 -8.31 7.83
CA ARG A 108 15.68 -8.80 9.16
C ARG A 108 16.29 -10.17 9.49
N LEU A 109 16.60 -10.98 8.48
CA LEU A 109 17.19 -12.31 8.65
C LEU A 109 18.73 -12.28 8.73
N ARG A 110 19.39 -11.17 8.38
CA ARG A 110 20.87 -11.10 8.37
C ARG A 110 21.48 -11.32 9.76
N GLY A 111 20.92 -10.71 10.81
CA GLY A 111 21.38 -10.91 12.19
C GLY A 111 21.06 -12.29 12.76
N LYS A 112 19.95 -12.90 12.33
CA LYS A 112 19.53 -14.24 12.80
C LYS A 112 20.37 -15.37 12.17
N LYS A 113 20.91 -15.17 10.97
CA LYS A 113 21.91 -16.06 10.36
C LYS A 113 23.23 -16.05 11.15
N ALA A 114 23.66 -14.88 11.63
CA ALA A 114 24.86 -14.77 12.47
C ALA A 114 24.70 -15.46 13.84
N ALA A 115 23.47 -15.51 14.37
CA ALA A 115 23.13 -16.21 15.60
C ALA A 115 22.79 -17.72 15.42
N GLY A 116 22.86 -18.27 14.20
CA GLY A 116 22.58 -19.69 13.93
C GLY A 116 21.10 -20.11 14.00
N ILE A 117 20.17 -19.15 14.05
CA ILE A 117 18.74 -19.42 14.30
C ILE A 117 17.97 -19.70 12.99
N VAL A 118 18.55 -19.40 11.82
CA VAL A 118 17.91 -19.62 10.51
C VAL A 118 18.61 -20.75 9.77
N PRO A 119 17.92 -21.83 9.36
CA PRO A 119 18.52 -22.85 8.50
C PRO A 119 18.96 -22.22 7.18
N VAL A 120 20.17 -22.56 6.73
CA VAL A 120 20.68 -22.13 5.43
C VAL A 120 19.85 -22.80 4.36
N THR A 121 18.92 -22.07 3.74
CA THR A 121 18.24 -22.56 2.53
C THR A 121 19.24 -22.50 1.39
N ASN A 122 19.83 -23.65 1.03
CA ASN A 122 20.54 -23.81 -0.22
C ASN A 122 19.51 -23.72 -1.35
N GLN A 123 19.47 -22.58 -2.04
CA GLN A 123 18.86 -22.53 -3.37
C GLN A 123 19.82 -23.23 -4.34
N GLN A 124 19.71 -24.56 -4.41
CA GLN A 124 20.17 -25.33 -5.55
C GLN A 124 19.01 -25.40 -6.56
N ASN A 125 19.31 -24.93 -7.77
CA ASN A 125 18.80 -25.34 -9.07
C ASN A 125 17.28 -25.22 -9.30
N ASN A 126 16.90 -24.41 -10.29
CA ASN A 126 16.50 -24.96 -11.58
C ASN A 126 16.64 -23.91 -12.68
N GLU A 127 17.02 -24.45 -13.84
CA GLU A 127 17.39 -23.86 -15.13
C GLU A 127 16.32 -22.95 -15.75
#